data_AF-A0A5R9Q3X9-F1
#
_entry.id   AF-A0A5R9Q3X9-F1
#
_cell.length_a   1.000
_cell.length_b   1.000
_cell.length_c   1.000
_cell.angle_alpha   90.00
_cell.angle_beta   90.00
_cell.angle_gamma   90.00
#
_symmetry.space_group_name_H-M   'P 1'
#
loop_
_entity.id
_entity.type
_entity.pdbx_description
1 polymer ?
#
loop_
_entity_poly.entity_id
_entity_poly.type
_entity_poly.pdbx_seq_one_letter_code
_entity_poly.pdbx_strand_id
1 'polypeptide(L)'
;MDKLLEPINQFLQCETPTSWIEAAKDPKNLPVILIDHMVCELKAAQSAMYLIRKYAVDKDSGTALLEWLKPYEDFTYRKTGSWQELADCNKLNKSMVPKAQTAYGQDLIDKMVLLIKEELHHFYQVLEIMHDCGVEYEYCASSRYASGLLKHVRTYEPEKLIDKLICGAYIEARSCERFAKLAPHVDKKLGDFYVSLLRSEARHYQDYLTLAEEIAGKDISERVAFFGEVEAELIASPDEDFKFHSGAPTLA
;
A
#
# COMPACT_ATOMS: atom_id res chain seq x y z
N MET A 1 5.74 20.42 0.27
CA MET A 1 6.18 19.03 0.10
C MET A 1 7.13 18.66 1.23
N ASP A 2 8.20 19.42 1.45
CA ASP A 2 9.24 19.13 2.46
C ASP A 2 8.70 18.89 3.88
N LYS A 3 7.81 19.74 4.39
CA LYS A 3 7.18 19.55 5.72
C LYS A 3 6.32 18.29 5.84
N LEU A 4 5.74 17.81 4.73
CA LEU A 4 4.93 16.59 4.72
C LEU A 4 5.82 15.34 4.74
N LEU A 5 6.97 15.41 4.08
CA LEU A 5 7.91 14.30 3.95
C LEU A 5 8.90 14.22 5.11
N GLU A 6 9.07 15.27 5.91
CA GLU A 6 10.00 15.27 7.04
C GLU A 6 9.77 14.09 8.01
N PRO A 7 8.53 13.77 8.47
CA PRO A 7 8.29 12.59 9.30
C PRO A 7 8.59 11.27 8.56
N ILE A 8 8.28 11.20 7.26
CA ILE A 8 8.53 10.02 6.43
C ILE A 8 10.03 9.75 6.32
N ASN A 9 10.81 10.79 6.04
CA ASN A 9 12.27 10.73 5.91
C ASN A 9 12.96 10.42 7.26
N GLN A 10 12.34 10.76 8.38
CA GLN A 10 12.82 10.38 9.71
C GLN A 10 12.48 8.93 10.07
N PHE A 11 11.36 8.41 9.55
CA PHE A 11 10.90 7.05 9.80
C PHE A 11 11.63 6.01 8.93
N LEU A 12 11.83 6.31 7.65
CA LEU A 12 12.57 5.44 6.73
C LEU A 12 14.07 5.48 7.03
N GLN A 13 14.73 4.31 6.94
CA GLN A 13 16.16 4.19 7.26
C GLN A 13 17.09 4.32 6.05
N CYS A 14 16.53 4.45 4.85
CA CYS A 14 17.28 4.79 3.64
C CYS A 14 16.41 5.59 2.66
N GLU A 15 17.04 6.42 1.84
CA GLU A 15 16.37 7.06 0.70
C GLU A 15 16.20 6.08 -0.46
N THR A 16 15.23 6.35 -1.34
CA THR A 16 15.13 5.60 -2.60
C THR A 16 16.42 5.73 -3.40
N PRO A 17 17.05 4.62 -3.84
CA PRO A 17 18.30 4.65 -4.58
C PRO A 17 18.18 5.45 -5.87
N THR A 18 19.20 6.24 -6.20
CA THR A 18 19.22 7.00 -7.46
C THR A 18 19.04 6.09 -8.67
N SER A 19 19.60 4.87 -8.66
CA SER A 19 19.41 3.89 -9.75
C SER A 19 17.95 3.50 -9.95
N TRP A 20 17.16 3.42 -8.88
CA TRP A 20 15.72 3.18 -8.97
C TRP A 20 15.01 4.38 -9.61
N ILE A 21 15.36 5.61 -9.22
CA ILE A 21 14.76 6.82 -9.80
C ILE A 21 15.12 6.91 -11.29
N GLU A 22 16.37 6.68 -11.68
CA GLU A 22 16.79 6.70 -13.09
C GLU A 22 16.06 5.63 -13.92
N ALA A 23 15.86 4.43 -13.37
CA ALA A 23 15.04 3.41 -14.03
C ALA A 23 13.56 3.83 -14.14
N ALA A 24 12.98 4.41 -13.09
CA ALA A 24 11.59 4.86 -13.06
C ALA A 24 11.30 6.02 -14.03
N LYS A 25 12.31 6.84 -14.34
CA LYS A 25 12.21 7.94 -15.31
C LYS A 25 12.22 7.48 -16.75
N ASP A 26 12.78 6.31 -17.05
CA ASP A 26 12.80 5.79 -18.42
C ASP A 26 11.36 5.52 -18.86
N PRO A 27 10.86 6.17 -19.93
CA PRO A 27 9.52 5.93 -20.44
C PRO A 27 9.22 4.46 -20.77
N LYS A 28 10.25 3.65 -21.05
CA LYS A 28 10.10 2.20 -21.28
C LYS A 28 9.63 1.44 -20.04
N ASN A 29 9.93 1.95 -18.85
CA ASN A 29 9.56 1.33 -17.58
C ASN A 29 8.25 1.88 -17.00
N LEU A 30 7.70 2.96 -17.58
CA LEU A 30 6.44 3.55 -17.14
C LEU A 30 5.27 2.54 -17.10
N PRO A 31 5.08 1.65 -18.11
CA PRO A 31 4.04 0.63 -18.03
C PRO A 31 4.16 -0.27 -16.80
N VAL A 32 5.37 -0.70 -16.47
CA VAL A 32 5.62 -1.57 -15.31
C VAL A 32 5.31 -0.85 -14.00
N ILE A 33 5.71 0.42 -13.88
CA ILE A 33 5.41 1.24 -12.69
C ILE A 33 3.91 1.43 -12.52
N LEU A 34 3.19 1.84 -13.56
CA LEU A 34 1.74 2.08 -13.46
C LEU A 34 0.96 0.79 -13.17
N ILE A 35 1.30 -0.31 -13.85
CA ILE A 35 0.63 -1.59 -13.61
C ILE A 35 0.92 -2.10 -12.19
N ASP A 36 2.17 -2.07 -11.73
CA ASP A 36 2.50 -2.53 -10.37
C ASP A 36 1.91 -1.60 -9.31
N HIS A 37 1.91 -0.29 -9.53
CA HIS A 37 1.26 0.69 -8.66
C HIS A 37 -0.24 0.39 -8.53
N MET A 38 -0.97 0.24 -9.63
CA MET A 38 -2.38 -0.14 -9.61
C MET A 38 -2.62 -1.42 -8.79
N VAL A 39 -1.79 -2.45 -8.98
CA VAL A 39 -1.90 -3.70 -8.21
C VAL A 39 -1.54 -3.48 -6.73
N CYS A 40 -0.63 -2.58 -6.40
CA CYS A 40 -0.30 -2.20 -5.02
C CYS A 40 -1.48 -1.58 -4.29
N GLU A 41 -2.26 -0.70 -4.93
CA GLU A 41 -3.46 -0.12 -4.30
C GLU A 41 -4.48 -1.20 -3.95
N LEU A 42 -4.70 -2.17 -4.86
CA LEU A 42 -5.58 -3.30 -4.56
C LEU A 42 -5.02 -4.17 -3.42
N LYS A 43 -3.71 -4.42 -3.38
CA LYS A 43 -3.07 -5.21 -2.32
C LYS A 43 -3.15 -4.51 -0.95
N ALA A 44 -3.08 -3.18 -0.92
CA ALA A 44 -3.26 -2.38 0.30
C ALA A 44 -4.69 -2.52 0.82
N ALA A 45 -5.69 -2.33 -0.04
CA ALA A 45 -7.11 -2.57 0.28
C ALA A 45 -7.36 -4.00 0.79
N GLN A 46 -6.81 -5.01 0.13
CA GLN A 46 -6.93 -6.41 0.54
C GLN A 46 -6.29 -6.70 1.90
N SER A 47 -5.15 -6.07 2.17
CA SER A 47 -4.43 -6.21 3.44
C SER A 47 -5.24 -5.62 4.60
N ALA A 48 -5.78 -4.42 4.43
CA ALA A 48 -6.67 -3.79 5.41
C ALA A 48 -7.97 -4.59 5.60
N MET A 49 -8.57 -5.09 4.51
CA MET A 49 -9.75 -5.95 4.58
C MET A 49 -9.48 -7.23 5.39
N TYR A 50 -8.31 -7.85 5.17
CA TYR A 50 -7.89 -9.02 5.95
C TYR A 50 -7.79 -8.70 7.44
N LEU A 51 -7.21 -7.55 7.81
CA LEU A 51 -7.08 -7.13 9.20
C LEU A 51 -8.46 -6.96 9.84
N ILE A 52 -9.36 -6.22 9.20
CA ILE A 52 -10.73 -6.00 9.70
C ILE A 52 -11.46 -7.35 9.89
N ARG A 53 -11.49 -8.17 8.84
CA ARG A 53 -12.20 -9.45 8.84
C ARG A 53 -11.69 -10.41 9.91
N LYS A 54 -10.37 -10.46 10.09
CA LYS A 54 -9.78 -11.36 11.07
C LYS A 54 -9.99 -10.84 12.49
N TYR A 55 -9.72 -9.57 12.75
CA TYR A 55 -9.53 -9.06 14.09
C TYR A 55 -10.69 -8.24 14.66
N ALA A 56 -11.53 -7.62 13.83
CA ALA A 56 -12.46 -6.60 14.32
C ALA A 56 -13.94 -6.83 14.04
N VAL A 57 -14.33 -7.51 12.94
CA VAL A 57 -15.76 -7.61 12.57
C VAL A 57 -16.30 -9.04 12.60
N ASP A 58 -17.63 -9.15 12.74
CA ASP A 58 -18.34 -10.43 12.65
C ASP A 58 -18.28 -11.08 11.25
N LYS A 59 -18.84 -12.28 11.13
CA LYS A 59 -18.78 -13.06 9.88
C LYS A 59 -19.51 -12.34 8.74
N ASP A 60 -20.66 -11.72 9.01
CA ASP A 60 -21.50 -11.11 7.98
C ASP A 60 -20.89 -9.82 7.45
N SER A 61 -20.31 -9.00 8.31
CA SER A 61 -19.51 -7.83 7.93
C SER A 61 -18.27 -8.26 7.15
N GLY A 62 -17.62 -9.35 7.58
CA GLY A 62 -16.50 -9.95 6.86
C GLY A 62 -16.86 -10.42 5.45
N THR A 63 -18.06 -10.94 5.23
CA THR A 63 -18.57 -11.31 3.89
C THR A 63 -18.80 -10.08 3.03
N ALA A 64 -19.41 -9.02 3.58
CA ALA A 64 -19.66 -7.79 2.82
C ALA A 64 -18.35 -7.10 2.37
N LEU A 65 -17.29 -7.17 3.17
CA LEU A 65 -15.97 -6.67 2.76
C LEU A 65 -15.40 -7.46 1.57
N LEU A 66 -15.57 -8.78 1.56
CA LEU A 66 -15.14 -9.63 0.43
C LEU A 66 -15.94 -9.31 -0.84
N GLU A 67 -17.25 -9.12 -0.71
CA GLU A 67 -18.12 -8.74 -1.83
C GLU A 67 -17.76 -7.35 -2.39
N TRP A 68 -17.31 -6.43 -1.53
CA TRP A 68 -16.92 -5.10 -1.95
C TRP A 68 -15.63 -5.09 -2.79
N LEU A 69 -14.62 -5.89 -2.44
CA LEU A 69 -13.37 -5.97 -3.21
C LEU A 69 -13.50 -6.83 -4.47
N LYS A 70 -14.51 -7.70 -4.53
CA LYS A 70 -14.69 -8.69 -5.60
C LYS A 70 -14.62 -8.14 -7.04
N PRO A 71 -15.25 -7.00 -7.40
CA PRO A 71 -15.16 -6.46 -8.76
C PRO A 71 -13.71 -6.11 -9.16
N TYR A 72 -12.95 -5.53 -8.22
CA TYR A 72 -11.54 -5.16 -8.42
C TYR A 72 -10.65 -6.41 -8.56
N GLU A 73 -10.93 -7.47 -7.78
CA GLU A 73 -10.24 -8.76 -7.88
C GLU A 73 -10.55 -9.50 -9.19
N ASP A 74 -11.81 -9.50 -9.61
CA ASP A 74 -12.24 -10.13 -10.86
C ASP A 74 -11.60 -9.43 -12.08
N PHE A 75 -11.52 -8.09 -12.05
CA PHE A 75 -10.80 -7.33 -13.06
C PHE A 75 -9.31 -7.66 -13.07
N THR A 76 -8.64 -7.55 -11.91
CA THR A 76 -7.18 -7.64 -11.81
C THR A 76 -6.68 -9.08 -12.03
N TYR A 77 -7.28 -10.07 -11.40
CA TYR A 77 -6.75 -11.44 -11.38
C TYR A 77 -7.43 -12.38 -12.37
N ARG A 78 -8.68 -12.09 -12.76
CA ARG A 78 -9.49 -12.95 -13.64
C ARG A 78 -9.75 -12.32 -15.00
N LYS A 79 -9.26 -11.10 -15.23
CA LYS A 79 -9.46 -10.33 -16.47
C LYS A 79 -10.92 -10.30 -16.90
N THR A 80 -11.81 -10.15 -15.93
CA THR A 80 -13.27 -10.16 -16.13
C THR A 80 -13.84 -8.77 -15.83
N GLY A 81 -14.78 -8.31 -16.66
CA GLY A 81 -15.38 -6.98 -16.55
C GLY A 81 -14.58 -5.89 -17.25
N SER A 82 -15.00 -4.65 -17.07
CA SER A 82 -14.35 -3.45 -17.63
C SER A 82 -13.97 -2.49 -16.52
N TRP A 83 -12.80 -1.84 -16.64
CA TRP A 83 -12.33 -0.91 -15.61
C TRP A 83 -13.28 0.29 -15.45
N GLN A 84 -13.99 0.68 -16.51
CA GLN A 84 -14.99 1.75 -16.49
C GLN A 84 -16.18 1.42 -15.57
N GLU A 85 -16.52 0.14 -15.42
CA GLU A 85 -17.61 -0.32 -14.55
C GLU A 85 -17.23 -0.22 -13.06
N LEU A 86 -15.93 -0.20 -12.74
CA LEU A 86 -15.44 -0.12 -11.36
C LEU A 86 -15.70 1.23 -10.69
N ALA A 87 -15.96 2.29 -11.46
CA ALA A 87 -16.27 3.63 -10.95
C ALA A 87 -17.46 3.60 -9.98
N ASP A 88 -18.45 2.76 -10.26
CA ASP A 88 -19.67 2.62 -9.47
C ASP A 88 -19.53 1.62 -8.29
N CYS A 89 -18.41 0.90 -8.21
CA CYS A 89 -18.17 -0.15 -7.21
C CYS A 89 -17.53 0.35 -5.90
N ASN A 90 -17.11 1.62 -5.80
CA ASN A 90 -16.40 2.13 -4.61
C ASN A 90 -17.31 2.42 -3.39
N LYS A 91 -18.51 1.84 -3.33
CA LYS A 91 -19.48 2.07 -2.25
C LYS A 91 -19.70 0.82 -1.41
N LEU A 92 -19.28 0.88 -0.15
CA LEU A 92 -19.65 -0.09 0.87
C LEU A 92 -21.05 0.23 1.42
N ASN A 93 -22.05 -0.58 1.07
CA ASN A 93 -23.45 -0.34 1.43
C ASN A 93 -23.85 -0.92 2.81
N LYS A 94 -22.97 -1.68 3.48
CA LYS A 94 -23.24 -2.31 4.78
C LYS A 94 -22.44 -1.61 5.87
N SER A 95 -23.07 -1.28 6.99
CA SER A 95 -22.37 -0.86 8.21
C SER A 95 -21.58 -2.03 8.81
N MET A 96 -20.34 -1.77 9.21
CA MET A 96 -19.50 -2.79 9.85
C MET A 96 -19.91 -2.98 11.30
N VAL A 97 -20.10 -4.24 11.71
CA VAL A 97 -20.47 -4.59 13.08
C VAL A 97 -19.23 -5.12 13.82
N PRO A 98 -18.78 -4.43 14.90
CA PRO A 98 -17.65 -4.88 15.69
C PRO A 98 -17.92 -6.22 16.39
N LYS A 99 -16.89 -7.06 16.50
CA LYS A 99 -16.86 -8.20 17.41
C LYS A 99 -16.85 -7.66 18.85
N ALA A 100 -17.77 -8.16 19.68
CA ALA A 100 -18.03 -7.68 21.04
C ALA A 100 -16.88 -7.81 22.07
N GLN A 101 -15.63 -8.08 21.66
CA GLN A 101 -14.53 -8.47 22.56
C GLN A 101 -13.20 -7.73 22.35
N THR A 102 -13.14 -6.63 21.58
CA THR A 102 -11.86 -5.91 21.37
C THR A 102 -11.98 -4.43 21.72
N ALA A 103 -11.08 -3.92 22.57
CA ALA A 103 -11.04 -2.51 22.96
C ALA A 103 -10.68 -1.57 21.80
N TYR A 104 -9.91 -2.08 20.84
CA TYR A 104 -9.43 -1.36 19.64
C TYR A 104 -10.29 -1.64 18.39
N GLY A 105 -11.36 -2.43 18.51
CA GLY A 105 -12.09 -2.97 17.36
C GLY A 105 -12.72 -1.89 16.47
N GLN A 106 -13.35 -0.88 17.07
CA GLN A 106 -14.03 0.17 16.33
C GLN A 106 -13.04 1.09 15.60
N ASP A 107 -11.97 1.52 16.28
CA ASP A 107 -10.96 2.39 15.67
C ASP A 107 -10.22 1.69 14.52
N LEU A 108 -9.86 0.41 14.70
CA LEU A 108 -9.30 -0.41 13.61
C LEU A 108 -10.27 -0.54 12.43
N ILE A 109 -11.57 -0.70 12.68
CA ILE A 109 -12.58 -0.73 11.61
C ILE A 109 -12.61 0.61 10.88
N ASP A 110 -12.72 1.71 11.60
CA ASP A 110 -12.93 3.04 11.01
C ASP A 110 -11.72 3.45 10.16
N LYS A 111 -10.51 3.30 10.68
CA LYS A 111 -9.26 3.60 9.96
C LYS A 111 -9.08 2.70 8.74
N MET A 112 -9.23 1.38 8.90
CA MET A 112 -9.02 0.44 7.79
C MET A 112 -10.11 0.53 6.72
N VAL A 113 -11.38 0.82 7.07
CA VAL A 113 -12.44 1.04 6.08
C VAL A 113 -12.19 2.32 5.29
N LEU A 114 -11.75 3.40 5.95
CA LEU A 114 -11.37 4.63 5.27
C LEU A 114 -10.21 4.38 4.30
N LEU A 115 -9.15 3.71 4.76
CA LEU A 115 -8.01 3.31 3.93
C LEU A 115 -8.48 2.54 2.70
N ILE A 116 -9.30 1.48 2.86
CA ILE A 116 -9.79 0.70 1.71
C ILE A 116 -10.52 1.58 0.69
N LYS A 117 -11.35 2.54 1.13
CA LYS A 117 -12.04 3.46 0.19
C LYS A 117 -11.07 4.32 -0.59
N GLU A 118 -10.02 4.81 0.08
CA GLU A 118 -8.99 5.65 -0.53
C GLU A 118 -8.15 4.82 -1.51
N GLU A 119 -7.71 3.62 -1.14
CA GLU A 119 -6.94 2.77 -2.06
C GLU A 119 -7.74 2.29 -3.27
N LEU A 120 -9.02 1.94 -3.09
CA LEU A 120 -9.87 1.60 -4.24
C LEU A 120 -10.15 2.82 -5.13
N HIS A 121 -10.09 4.03 -4.58
CA HIS A 121 -10.15 5.26 -5.37
C HIS A 121 -8.83 5.49 -6.13
N HIS A 122 -7.68 5.37 -5.46
CA HIS A 122 -6.36 5.48 -6.08
C HIS A 122 -6.21 4.45 -7.21
N PHE A 123 -6.58 3.19 -6.96
CA PHE A 123 -6.63 2.11 -7.95
C PHE A 123 -7.33 2.54 -9.23
N TYR A 124 -8.51 3.15 -9.10
CA TYR A 124 -9.29 3.64 -10.23
C TYR A 124 -8.59 4.81 -10.94
N GLN A 125 -8.02 5.76 -10.19
CA GLN A 125 -7.27 6.88 -10.77
C GLN A 125 -6.03 6.43 -11.55
N VAL A 126 -5.33 5.39 -11.08
CA VAL A 126 -4.21 4.79 -11.81
C VAL A 126 -4.71 4.17 -13.12
N LEU A 127 -5.88 3.52 -13.15
CA LEU A 127 -6.47 3.00 -14.38
C LEU A 127 -6.82 4.11 -15.39
N GLU A 128 -7.34 5.24 -14.94
CA GLU A 128 -7.58 6.41 -15.80
C GLU A 128 -6.27 6.90 -16.42
N ILE A 129 -5.21 7.02 -15.61
CA ILE A 129 -3.88 7.42 -16.07
C ILE A 129 -3.30 6.40 -17.06
N MET A 130 -3.40 5.11 -16.76
CA MET A 130 -2.97 4.03 -17.67
C MET A 130 -3.66 4.16 -19.02
N HIS A 131 -4.98 4.40 -19.03
CA HIS A 131 -5.74 4.61 -20.26
C HIS A 131 -5.23 5.82 -21.05
N ASP A 132 -5.00 6.95 -20.38
CA ASP A 132 -4.50 8.18 -21.01
C ASP A 132 -3.06 8.05 -21.53
N CYS A 133 -2.25 7.22 -20.89
CA CYS A 133 -0.88 6.90 -21.32
C CYS A 133 -0.83 5.79 -22.39
N GLY A 134 -1.97 5.19 -22.77
CA GLY A 134 -2.02 4.06 -23.70
C GLY A 134 -1.39 2.78 -23.14
N VAL A 135 -1.35 2.62 -21.82
CA VAL A 135 -0.85 1.44 -21.13
C VAL A 135 -2.01 0.46 -20.93
N GLU A 136 -1.96 -0.65 -21.65
CA GLU A 136 -2.91 -1.75 -21.43
C GLU A 136 -2.52 -2.57 -20.19
N TYR A 137 -3.53 -3.08 -19.48
CA TYR A 137 -3.28 -3.92 -18.33
C TYR A 137 -2.75 -5.30 -18.73
N GLU A 138 -1.53 -5.60 -18.29
CA GLU A 138 -0.95 -6.94 -18.34
C GLU A 138 -0.70 -7.47 -16.93
N TYR A 139 -0.66 -8.80 -16.80
CA TYR A 139 -0.37 -9.40 -15.50
C TYR A 139 1.04 -9.05 -15.05
N CYS A 140 1.14 -8.45 -13.86
CA CYS A 140 2.40 -8.12 -13.22
C CYS A 140 2.58 -8.93 -11.94
N ALA A 141 3.66 -9.70 -11.86
CA ALA A 141 4.01 -10.42 -10.64
C ALA A 141 4.38 -9.42 -9.53
N SER A 142 4.07 -9.74 -8.28
CA SER A 142 4.44 -8.90 -7.15
C SER A 142 5.95 -8.88 -6.92
N SER A 143 6.49 -7.72 -6.56
CA SER A 143 7.89 -7.58 -6.13
C SER A 143 8.19 -8.39 -4.85
N ARG A 144 9.48 -8.58 -4.57
CA ARG A 144 9.94 -9.26 -3.34
C ARG A 144 9.73 -8.45 -2.06
N TYR A 145 9.37 -7.17 -2.14
CA TYR A 145 9.38 -6.22 -1.02
C TYR A 145 8.43 -6.61 0.12
N ALA A 146 7.11 -6.61 -0.12
CA ALA A 146 6.13 -6.90 0.93
C ALA A 146 6.29 -8.33 1.46
N SER A 147 6.56 -9.30 0.58
CA SER A 147 6.82 -10.68 1.01
C SER A 147 8.11 -10.81 1.84
N GLY A 148 9.13 -9.98 1.55
CA GLY A 148 10.35 -9.84 2.33
C GLY A 148 10.07 -9.40 3.76
N LEU A 149 9.34 -8.29 3.93
CA LEU A 149 8.92 -7.81 5.25
C LEU A 149 8.11 -8.87 6.01
N LEU A 150 7.10 -9.46 5.36
CA LEU A 150 6.19 -10.42 5.98
C LEU A 150 6.86 -11.71 6.47
N LYS A 151 8.05 -12.07 5.98
CA LYS A 151 8.83 -13.23 6.48
C LYS A 151 9.24 -13.06 7.94
N HIS A 152 9.38 -11.83 8.41
CA HIS A 152 9.82 -11.55 9.78
C HIS A 152 8.68 -11.37 10.78
N VAL A 153 7.42 -11.44 10.32
CA VAL A 153 6.24 -11.34 11.17
C VAL A 153 6.16 -12.53 12.13
N ARG A 154 5.99 -12.25 13.42
CA ARG A 154 5.82 -13.24 14.47
C ARG A 154 4.54 -14.06 14.26
N THR A 155 4.53 -15.29 14.75
CA THR A 155 3.45 -16.25 14.47
C THR A 155 2.34 -16.27 15.52
N TYR A 156 2.57 -15.69 16.70
CA TYR A 156 1.66 -15.68 17.84
C TYR A 156 1.01 -14.30 18.04
N GLU A 157 -0.23 -14.29 18.55
CA GLU A 157 -1.00 -13.07 18.82
C GLU A 157 -0.68 -12.53 20.24
N PRO A 158 -0.74 -11.20 20.48
CA PRO A 158 -1.09 -10.12 19.54
C PRO A 158 0.10 -9.64 18.69
N GLU A 159 1.30 -10.16 18.93
CA GLU A 159 2.54 -9.72 18.27
C GLU A 159 2.51 -9.83 16.74
N LYS A 160 1.81 -10.83 16.21
CA LYS A 160 1.56 -11.00 14.77
C LYS A 160 0.79 -9.83 14.16
N LEU A 161 -0.22 -9.32 14.86
CA LEU A 161 -1.01 -8.18 14.41
C LEU A 161 -0.17 -6.90 14.45
N ILE A 162 0.54 -6.68 15.55
CA ILE A 162 1.46 -5.54 15.72
C ILE A 162 2.49 -5.51 14.58
N ASP A 163 3.14 -6.63 14.30
CA ASP A 163 4.12 -6.73 13.20
C ASP A 163 3.50 -6.43 11.84
N LYS A 164 2.30 -6.92 11.56
CA LYS A 164 1.60 -6.64 10.29
C LYS A 164 1.30 -5.15 10.13
N LEU A 165 0.91 -4.46 11.21
CA LEU A 165 0.65 -3.03 11.19
C LEU A 165 1.94 -2.24 10.97
N ILE A 166 3.05 -2.63 11.63
CA ILE A 166 4.37 -2.03 11.38
C ILE A 166 4.80 -2.22 9.92
N CYS A 167 4.63 -3.41 9.34
CA CYS A 167 4.89 -3.63 7.92
C CYS A 167 4.03 -2.72 7.03
N GLY A 168 2.74 -2.54 7.36
CA GLY A 168 1.86 -1.59 6.68
C GLY A 168 2.43 -0.18 6.71
N ALA A 169 2.81 0.32 7.89
CA ALA A 169 3.42 1.64 8.05
C ALA A 169 4.65 1.85 7.15
N TYR A 170 5.54 0.86 7.03
CA TYR A 170 6.71 0.93 6.14
C TYR A 170 6.35 0.91 4.66
N ILE A 171 5.33 0.15 4.26
CA ILE A 171 4.86 0.11 2.87
C ILE A 171 4.32 1.49 2.46
N GLU A 172 3.41 2.07 3.24
CA GLU A 172 2.81 3.39 2.96
C GLU A 172 3.88 4.50 3.00
N ALA A 173 4.79 4.47 3.98
CA ALA A 173 5.85 5.46 4.09
C ALA A 173 6.79 5.43 2.87
N ARG A 174 7.16 4.22 2.41
CA ARG A 174 7.99 4.07 1.21
C ARG A 174 7.25 4.50 -0.05
N SER A 175 5.96 4.17 -0.18
CA SER A 175 5.12 4.65 -1.29
C SER A 175 5.13 6.17 -1.36
N CYS A 176 4.88 6.84 -0.23
CA CYS A 176 4.92 8.30 -0.11
C CYS A 176 6.24 8.90 -0.58
N GLU A 177 7.37 8.35 -0.12
CA GLU A 177 8.71 8.83 -0.49
C GLU A 177 8.99 8.61 -1.99
N ARG A 178 8.63 7.45 -2.55
CA ARG A 178 8.80 7.15 -3.98
C ARG A 178 7.94 8.03 -4.88
N PHE A 179 6.68 8.26 -4.53
CA PHE A 179 5.82 9.20 -5.27
C PHE A 179 6.43 10.60 -5.29
N ALA A 180 6.90 11.09 -4.14
CA ALA A 180 7.52 12.41 -4.04
C ALA A 180 8.82 12.51 -4.85
N LYS A 181 9.64 11.46 -4.86
CA LYS A 181 10.89 11.42 -5.65
C LYS A 181 10.62 11.29 -7.15
N LEU A 182 9.56 10.60 -7.57
CA LEU A 182 9.27 10.36 -8.98
C LEU A 182 8.46 11.50 -9.63
N ALA A 183 7.56 12.15 -8.89
CA ALA A 183 6.67 13.18 -9.42
C ALA A 183 7.35 14.30 -10.24
N PRO A 184 8.54 14.82 -9.88
CA PRO A 184 9.23 15.86 -10.65
C PRO A 184 9.81 15.39 -11.99
N HIS A 185 9.79 14.09 -12.26
CA HIS A 185 10.48 13.50 -13.40
C HIS A 185 9.57 12.80 -14.42
N VAL A 186 8.28 12.78 -14.15
CA VAL A 186 7.24 12.28 -15.05
C VAL A 186 6.52 13.46 -15.73
N ASP A 187 5.61 13.18 -16.66
CA ASP A 187 4.80 14.23 -17.24
C ASP A 187 3.94 14.94 -16.19
N LYS A 188 3.49 16.16 -16.51
CA LYS A 188 2.79 17.02 -15.54
C LYS A 188 1.54 16.34 -14.94
N LYS A 189 0.77 15.59 -15.74
CA LYS A 189 -0.48 14.99 -15.27
C LYS A 189 -0.19 13.88 -14.26
N LEU A 190 0.76 13.00 -14.58
CA LEU A 190 1.19 11.93 -13.67
C LEU A 190 1.88 12.50 -12.42
N GLY A 191 2.70 13.53 -12.58
CA GLY A 191 3.37 14.20 -11.47
C GLY A 191 2.39 14.85 -10.49
N ASP A 192 1.39 15.57 -11.01
CA ASP A 192 0.32 16.17 -10.19
C ASP A 192 -0.48 15.09 -9.44
N PHE A 193 -0.75 13.95 -10.08
CA PHE A 193 -1.39 12.80 -9.45
C PHE A 193 -0.55 12.22 -8.31
N TYR A 194 0.72 11.89 -8.54
CA TYR A 194 1.61 11.39 -7.48
C TYR A 194 1.75 12.36 -6.31
N VAL A 195 1.80 13.68 -6.57
CA VAL A 195 1.78 14.69 -5.50
C VAL A 195 0.46 14.67 -4.73
N SER A 196 -0.66 14.41 -5.39
CA SER A 196 -1.97 14.35 -4.74
C SER A 196 -2.11 13.18 -3.76
N LEU A 197 -1.40 12.07 -4.00
CA LEU A 197 -1.41 10.87 -3.13
C LEU A 197 -0.66 11.10 -1.81
N LEU A 198 0.36 11.96 -1.78
CA LEU A 198 1.28 12.08 -0.64
C LEU A 198 0.58 12.30 0.71
N ARG A 199 -0.58 12.99 0.71
CA ARG A 199 -1.30 13.28 1.95
C ARG A 199 -2.08 12.06 2.48
N SER A 200 -2.66 11.21 1.62
CA SER A 200 -3.29 9.96 2.04
C SER A 200 -2.22 9.00 2.52
N GLU A 201 -1.16 8.78 1.74
CA GLU A 201 -0.04 7.90 2.11
C GLU A 201 0.59 8.24 3.46
N ALA A 202 0.90 9.52 3.69
CA ALA A 202 1.47 9.97 4.97
C ALA A 202 0.52 9.75 6.15
N ARG A 203 -0.80 9.80 5.92
CA ARG A 203 -1.80 9.53 6.94
C ARG A 203 -1.97 8.03 7.17
N HIS A 204 -1.98 7.21 6.12
CA HIS A 204 -2.05 5.75 6.23
C HIS A 204 -0.88 5.20 7.03
N TYR A 205 0.33 5.67 6.76
CA TYR A 205 1.53 5.37 7.54
C TYR A 205 1.32 5.65 9.04
N GLN A 206 0.81 6.84 9.37
CA GLN A 206 0.56 7.25 10.77
C GLN A 206 -0.55 6.42 11.42
N ASP A 207 -1.62 6.13 10.69
CA ASP A 207 -2.73 5.30 11.17
C ASP A 207 -2.28 3.88 11.47
N TYR A 208 -1.43 3.28 10.63
CA TYR A 208 -0.83 1.97 10.88
C TYR A 208 0.04 1.94 12.14
N LEU A 209 0.92 2.94 12.32
CA LEU A 209 1.76 3.03 13.52
C LEU A 209 0.92 3.24 14.79
N THR A 210 -0.05 4.15 14.74
CA THR A 210 -0.93 4.45 15.89
C THR A 210 -1.67 3.19 16.32
N LEU A 211 -2.25 2.44 15.37
CA LEU A 211 -2.91 1.16 15.66
C LEU A 211 -1.94 0.12 16.25
N ALA A 212 -0.69 0.07 15.76
CA ALA A 212 0.32 -0.84 16.29
C ALA A 212 0.65 -0.52 17.76
N GLU A 213 0.83 0.76 18.09
CA GLU A 213 1.12 1.24 19.45
C GLU A 213 -0.04 0.98 20.41
N GLU A 214 -1.27 1.31 19.99
CA GLU A 214 -2.48 1.09 20.79
C GLU A 214 -2.71 -0.40 21.11
N ILE A 215 -2.52 -1.28 20.14
CA ILE A 215 -2.69 -2.73 20.32
C ILE A 215 -1.56 -3.32 21.16
N ALA A 216 -0.33 -2.80 21.02
CA ALA A 216 0.81 -3.25 21.80
C ALA A 216 0.67 -2.89 23.29
N GLY A 217 0.15 -1.70 23.60
CA GLY A 217 0.07 -1.18 24.98
C GLY A 217 1.43 -1.04 25.68
N LYS A 218 2.52 -1.04 24.89
CA LYS A 218 3.91 -0.96 25.32
C LYS A 218 4.74 -0.30 24.21
N ASP A 219 5.96 0.08 24.52
CA ASP A 219 6.90 0.59 23.52
C ASP A 219 7.19 -0.48 22.45
N ILE A 220 7.09 -0.08 21.18
CA ILE A 220 7.38 -0.89 20.00
C ILE A 220 8.58 -0.38 19.22
N SER A 221 9.29 0.64 19.71
CA SER A 221 10.41 1.30 19.00
C SER A 221 11.47 0.32 18.52
N GLU A 222 11.86 -0.66 19.33
CA GLU A 222 12.81 -1.70 18.94
C GLU A 222 12.29 -2.51 17.75
N ARG A 223 10.99 -2.84 17.75
CA ARG A 223 10.37 -3.63 16.68
C ARG A 223 10.21 -2.84 15.41
N VAL A 224 9.88 -1.55 15.53
CA VAL A 224 9.85 -0.61 14.41
C VAL A 224 11.24 -0.47 13.79
N ALA A 225 12.29 -0.28 14.61
CA ALA A 225 13.67 -0.17 14.14
C ALA A 225 14.11 -1.44 13.40
N PHE A 226 13.81 -2.62 13.95
CA PHE A 226 14.09 -3.90 13.29
C PHE A 226 13.47 -3.98 11.89
N PHE A 227 12.20 -3.63 11.72
CA PHE A 227 11.57 -3.68 10.40
C PHE A 227 12.13 -2.62 9.45
N GLY A 228 12.60 -1.48 9.96
CA GLY A 228 13.24 -0.47 9.14
C GLY A 228 14.60 -0.89 8.60
N GLU A 229 15.36 -1.70 9.35
CA GLU A 229 16.61 -2.29 8.86
C GLU A 229 16.32 -3.28 7.71
N VAL A 230 15.32 -4.15 7.89
CA VAL A 230 14.87 -5.10 6.87
C VAL A 230 14.33 -4.37 5.62
N GLU A 231 13.53 -3.33 5.81
CA GLU A 231 12.99 -2.50 4.73
C GLU A 231 14.11 -1.82 3.95
N ALA A 232 15.07 -1.22 4.65
CA ALA A 232 16.19 -0.54 4.02
C ALA A 232 17.06 -1.51 3.22
N GLU A 233 17.28 -2.73 3.72
CA GLU A 233 17.99 -3.78 2.97
C GLU A 233 17.24 -4.16 1.68
N LEU A 234 15.92 -4.33 1.75
CA LEU A 234 15.09 -4.65 0.57
C LEU A 234 15.13 -3.54 -0.49
N ILE A 235 15.17 -2.28 -0.06
CA ILE A 235 15.20 -1.11 -0.95
C ILE A 235 16.59 -0.87 -1.54
N ALA A 236 17.65 -1.03 -0.75
CA ALA A 236 19.01 -0.72 -1.17
C ALA A 236 19.70 -1.86 -1.93
N SER A 237 19.31 -3.11 -1.68
CA SER A 237 19.96 -4.27 -2.31
C SER A 237 19.61 -4.39 -3.81
N PRO A 238 20.53 -4.93 -4.63
CA PRO A 238 20.30 -5.15 -6.05
C PRO A 238 19.03 -5.96 -6.36
N ASP A 239 18.30 -5.58 -7.41
CA ASP A 239 17.08 -6.24 -7.85
C ASP A 239 17.00 -6.27 -9.38
N GLU A 240 16.69 -7.44 -9.92
CA GLU A 240 16.52 -7.65 -11.37
C GLU A 240 15.04 -7.48 -11.79
N ASP A 241 14.08 -7.54 -10.86
CA ASP A 241 12.65 -7.37 -11.13
C ASP A 241 12.20 -5.95 -10.77
N PHE A 242 12.36 -5.02 -11.72
CA PHE A 242 11.99 -3.62 -11.51
C PHE A 242 10.48 -3.45 -11.29
N LYS A 243 10.11 -2.84 -10.16
CA LYS A 243 8.72 -2.64 -9.69
C LYS A 243 8.61 -1.39 -8.82
N PHE A 244 7.39 -1.00 -8.47
CA PHE A 244 7.16 0.20 -7.68
C PHE A 244 7.83 0.13 -6.30
N HIS A 245 7.92 -1.05 -5.69
CA HIS A 245 8.68 -1.29 -4.44
C HIS A 245 9.95 -2.15 -4.61
N SER A 246 10.46 -2.36 -5.83
CA SER A 246 11.70 -3.16 -6.03
C SER A 246 12.92 -2.52 -5.36
N GLY A 247 13.98 -3.32 -5.16
CA GLY A 247 15.29 -2.81 -4.74
C GLY A 247 16.00 -1.99 -5.83
N ALA A 248 17.31 -1.78 -5.66
CA ALA A 248 18.14 -1.04 -6.59
C ALA A 248 18.30 -1.81 -7.92
N PRO A 249 17.82 -1.29 -9.06
CA PRO A 249 17.90 -2.02 -10.32
C PRO A 249 19.35 -2.35 -10.69
N THR A 250 19.62 -3.60 -11.00
CA THR A 250 20.87 -3.98 -11.65
C THR A 250 20.83 -3.49 -13.08
N LEU A 251 21.78 -2.61 -13.46
CA LEU A 251 21.91 -2.14 -14.84
C LEU A 251 21.97 -3.35 -15.79
N ALA A 252 21.11 -3.35 -16.80
CA ALA A 252 21.21 -4.24 -17.96
C ALA A 252 22.28 -3.72 -18.94
#